data_AF-A0AAN8UCY5-F1
#
_entry.id   AF-A0AAN8UCY5-F1
#
_cell.length_a   1.000
_cell.length_b   1.000
_cell.length_c   1.000
_cell.angle_alpha   90.00
_cell.angle_beta   90.00
_cell.angle_gamma   90.00
#
_symmetry.space_group_name_H-M   'P 1'
#
loop_
_entity.id
_entity.type
_entity.pdbx_description
1 polymer ?
#
loop_
_entity_poly.entity_id
_entity_poly.type
_entity_poly.pdbx_seq_one_letter_code
_entity_poly.pdbx_strand_id
1 'polypeptide(L)'
;MELDKLRWRHTTKGSFSVKNLYKRENSVMQKEELRIWNNVWKNIAPTKVRGFTCLVVKKACLNHEVLQKKGRVVVTRCFLCNKIRETNNHLFLHCKFTIQVWNMFFSITKTTWKMPEHKADLMSCWIRRGGSKSQKNGRG
;
A
#
# COMPACT_ATOMS: atom_id res chain seq x y z
N MET A 1 -53.43 -11.77 -1.12
CA MET A 1 -52.63 -10.75 -1.81
C MET A 1 -51.37 -10.55 -0.97
N GLU A 2 -50.26 -11.22 -1.32
CA GLU A 2 -49.01 -11.06 -0.58
C GLU A 2 -48.33 -9.76 -1.02
N LEU A 3 -48.00 -8.90 -0.04
CA LEU A 3 -47.28 -7.66 -0.27
C LEU A 3 -45.81 -7.97 -0.55
N ASP A 4 -45.30 -7.47 -1.67
CA ASP A 4 -43.89 -7.55 -2.02
C ASP A 4 -43.04 -6.83 -0.96
N LYS A 5 -41.99 -7.49 -0.46
CA LYS A 5 -41.16 -6.99 0.65
C LYS A 5 -39.70 -6.89 0.24
N LEU A 6 -39.14 -5.69 0.35
CA LEU A 6 -37.72 -5.41 0.18
C LEU A 6 -36.90 -6.21 1.21
N ARG A 7 -36.14 -7.20 0.72
CA ARG A 7 -35.32 -8.10 1.53
C ARG A 7 -33.84 -7.84 1.31
N TRP A 8 -33.11 -7.56 2.38
CA TRP A 8 -31.67 -7.35 2.32
C TRP A 8 -30.93 -8.65 2.01
N ARG A 9 -30.30 -8.71 0.82
CA ARG A 9 -29.65 -9.91 0.26
C ARG A 9 -28.51 -10.47 1.12
N HIS A 10 -27.89 -9.65 1.97
CA HIS A 10 -26.69 -10.03 2.73
C HIS A 10 -26.96 -10.49 4.17
N THR A 11 -28.22 -10.71 4.54
CA THR A 11 -28.60 -11.26 5.84
C THR A 11 -29.63 -12.36 5.65
N THR A 12 -29.45 -13.49 6.35
CA THR A 12 -30.41 -14.61 6.36
C THR A 12 -31.81 -14.20 6.80
N LYS A 13 -31.92 -13.23 7.71
CA LYS A 13 -33.20 -12.66 8.16
C LYS A 13 -33.80 -11.63 7.19
N GLY A 14 -33.05 -11.20 6.17
CA GLY A 14 -33.51 -10.22 5.20
C GLY A 14 -33.65 -8.79 5.73
N SER A 15 -33.25 -8.53 6.98
CA SER A 15 -33.35 -7.22 7.61
C SER A 15 -32.06 -6.40 7.42
N PHE A 16 -32.21 -5.16 7.00
CA PHE A 16 -31.10 -4.23 6.93
C PHE A 16 -30.66 -3.81 8.33
N SER A 17 -29.35 -3.74 8.56
CA SER A 17 -28.78 -3.15 9.76
C SER A 17 -27.48 -2.45 9.41
N VAL A 18 -27.39 -1.18 9.80
CA VAL A 18 -26.17 -0.35 9.66
C VAL A 18 -24.97 -1.05 10.30
N LYS A 19 -25.17 -1.74 11.44
CA LYS A 19 -24.13 -2.52 12.14
C LYS A 19 -23.56 -3.65 11.26
N ASN A 20 -24.42 -4.37 10.55
CA ASN A 20 -24.00 -5.48 9.69
C ASN A 20 -23.37 -4.98 8.39
N LEU A 21 -23.88 -3.88 7.83
CA LEU A 21 -23.27 -3.20 6.70
C LEU A 21 -21.85 -2.74 7.05
N TYR A 22 -21.67 -2.00 8.14
CA TYR A 22 -20.35 -1.53 8.59
C TYR A 22 -19.39 -2.68 8.89
N LYS A 23 -19.86 -3.75 9.55
CA LYS A 23 -19.02 -4.94 9.80
C LYS A 23 -18.53 -5.57 8.49
N ARG A 24 -19.38 -5.67 7.48
CA ARG A 24 -19.03 -6.24 6.17
C ARG A 24 -18.03 -5.36 5.42
N GLU A 25 -18.35 -4.09 5.22
CA GLU A 25 -17.49 -3.13 4.53
C GLU A 25 -16.12 -3.03 5.21
N ASN A 26 -16.10 -2.94 6.55
CA ASN A 26 -14.84 -2.95 7.30
C ASN A 26 -14.11 -4.29 7.22
N SER A 27 -14.80 -5.44 7.23
CA SER A 27 -14.11 -6.74 7.22
C SER A 27 -13.34 -7.03 5.93
N VAL A 28 -13.83 -6.52 4.79
CA VAL A 28 -13.19 -6.71 3.49
C VAL A 28 -11.99 -5.77 3.35
N MET A 29 -12.15 -4.50 3.73
CA MET A 29 -11.09 -3.49 3.69
C MET A 29 -10.00 -3.73 4.74
N GLN A 30 -10.38 -4.14 5.96
CA GLN A 30 -9.43 -4.33 7.07
C GLN A 30 -8.44 -5.45 6.82
N LYS A 31 -8.81 -6.57 6.20
CA LYS A 31 -7.86 -7.70 6.07
C LYS A 31 -6.61 -7.33 5.28
N GLU A 32 -6.79 -6.58 4.20
CA GLU A 32 -5.69 -6.21 3.31
C GLU A 32 -4.87 -5.05 3.89
N GLU A 33 -5.54 -4.03 4.44
CA GLU A 33 -4.88 -2.93 5.13
C GLU A 33 -4.14 -3.39 6.39
N LEU A 34 -4.75 -4.20 7.25
CA LEU A 34 -4.11 -4.75 8.46
C LEU A 34 -2.88 -5.57 8.10
N ARG A 35 -2.91 -6.31 6.98
CA ARG A 35 -1.76 -7.09 6.51
C ARG A 35 -0.64 -6.14 6.08
N ILE A 36 -0.94 -5.07 5.35
CA ILE A 36 0.06 -4.06 4.97
C ILE A 36 0.66 -3.40 6.21
N TRP A 37 -0.19 -2.94 7.14
CA TRP A 37 0.24 -2.26 8.35
C TRP A 37 1.07 -3.13 9.28
N ASN A 38 0.68 -4.40 9.45
CA ASN A 38 1.48 -5.35 10.23
C ASN A 38 2.90 -5.48 9.67
N ASN A 39 3.06 -5.52 8.35
CA ASN A 39 4.40 -5.64 7.74
C ASN A 39 5.20 -4.33 7.80
N VAL A 40 4.54 -3.17 7.76
CA VAL A 40 5.21 -1.86 7.94
C VAL A 40 5.75 -1.72 9.36
N TRP A 41 5.01 -2.20 10.37
CA TRP A 41 5.39 -2.02 11.78
C TRP A 41 6.24 -3.14 12.37
N LYS A 42 6.09 -4.40 11.90
CA LYS A 42 6.80 -5.58 12.44
C LYS A 42 8.12 -5.91 11.74
N ASN A 43 8.54 -5.14 10.74
CA ASN A 43 9.83 -5.37 10.08
C ASN A 43 11.02 -4.86 10.94
N ILE A 44 12.24 -5.29 10.64
CA ILE A 44 13.46 -4.89 11.37
C ILE A 44 13.93 -3.45 11.06
N ALA A 45 13.25 -2.73 10.16
CA ALA A 45 13.71 -1.41 9.73
C ALA A 45 13.69 -0.40 10.89
N PRO A 46 14.60 0.59 10.91
CA PRO A 46 14.59 1.66 11.90
C PRO A 46 13.24 2.41 11.93
N THR A 47 12.87 2.95 13.09
CA THR A 47 11.59 3.68 13.29
C THR A 47 11.39 4.80 12.28
N LYS A 48 12.46 5.53 11.91
CA LYS A 48 12.41 6.58 10.88
C LYS A 48 11.97 6.03 9.51
N VAL A 49 12.46 4.84 9.15
CA VAL A 49 12.11 4.16 7.89
C VAL A 49 10.66 3.67 7.94
N ARG A 50 10.21 3.10 9.06
CA ARG A 50 8.81 2.69 9.23
C ARG A 50 7.84 3.87 9.12
N GLY A 51 8.17 4.99 9.77
CA GLY A 51 7.41 6.23 9.69
C GLY A 51 7.34 6.78 8.26
N PHE A 52 8.47 6.79 7.55
CA PHE A 52 8.51 7.20 6.15
C PHE A 52 7.68 6.28 5.25
N THR A 53 7.80 4.96 5.40
CA THR A 53 7.00 3.98 4.64
C THR A 53 5.50 4.16 4.87
N CYS A 54 5.08 4.47 6.10
CA CYS A 54 3.69 4.82 6.42
C CYS A 54 3.19 6.02 5.59
N LEU A 55 4.02 7.07 5.46
CA LEU A 55 3.71 8.24 4.63
C LEU A 55 3.63 7.86 3.14
N VAL A 56 4.53 7.01 2.64
CA VAL A 56 4.54 6.57 1.24
C VAL A 56 3.26 5.81 0.90
N VAL A 57 2.89 4.84 1.75
CA VAL A 57 1.69 3.99 1.61
C VAL A 57 0.42 4.82 1.63
N LYS A 58 0.28 5.74 2.59
CA LYS A 58 -0.89 6.64 2.69
C LYS A 58 -0.96 7.71 1.60
N LYS A 59 -0.04 7.71 0.63
CA LYS A 59 0.15 8.81 -0.35
C LYS A 59 0.29 10.18 0.35
N ALA A 60 0.75 10.18 1.59
CA ALA A 60 0.88 11.34 2.46
C ALA A 60 2.32 11.88 2.52
N CYS A 61 3.26 11.26 1.81
CA CYS A 61 4.54 11.89 1.51
C CYS A 61 4.29 13.25 0.87
N LEU A 62 5.01 14.27 1.36
CA LEU A 62 5.05 15.62 0.81
C LEU A 62 5.59 15.57 -0.63
N ASN A 63 4.76 15.16 -1.57
CA ASN A 63 5.03 15.31 -3.00
C ASN A 63 4.46 16.66 -3.46
N HIS A 64 4.98 17.14 -4.57
CA HIS A 64 4.55 18.39 -5.20
C HIS A 64 3.03 18.51 -5.39
N GLU A 65 2.31 17.38 -5.51
CA GLU A 65 0.85 17.35 -5.60
C GLU A 65 0.14 17.74 -4.30
N VAL A 66 0.64 17.31 -3.14
CA VAL A 66 0.11 17.73 -1.83
C VAL A 66 0.44 19.22 -1.57
N LEU A 67 1.61 19.67 -2.02
CA LEU A 67 2.01 21.08 -1.91
C LEU A 67 1.19 21.99 -2.86
N GLN A 68 0.91 21.54 -4.09
CA GLN A 68 0.03 22.24 -5.04
C GLN A 68 -1.40 22.33 -4.52
N LYS A 69 -1.96 21.24 -3.95
CA LYS A 69 -3.28 21.29 -3.30
C LYS A 69 -3.35 22.27 -2.12
N LYS A 70 -2.20 22.61 -1.53
CA LYS A 70 -2.06 23.62 -0.47
C LYS A 70 -1.69 25.01 -1.00
N GLY A 71 -1.79 25.24 -2.32
CA GLY A 71 -1.59 26.55 -2.94
C GLY A 71 -0.13 26.96 -3.13
N ARG A 72 0.85 26.06 -2.95
CA ARG A 72 2.26 26.39 -3.21
C ARG A 72 2.62 26.13 -4.67
N VAL A 73 3.19 27.14 -5.33
CA VAL A 73 3.80 27.01 -6.66
C VAL A 73 5.14 26.30 -6.48
N VAL A 74 5.19 25.02 -6.87
CA VAL A 74 6.40 24.22 -6.74
C VAL A 74 6.77 23.68 -8.12
N VAL A 75 8.05 23.75 -8.47
CA VAL A 75 8.60 23.29 -9.76
C VAL A 75 8.20 21.83 -9.95
N THR A 76 7.30 21.55 -10.88
CA THR A 76 6.67 20.25 -10.97
C THR A 76 7.61 19.14 -11.39
N ARG A 77 8.91 19.36 -11.62
CA ARG A 77 9.86 18.37 -12.13
C ARG A 77 10.48 17.56 -10.98
N CYS A 78 10.73 16.28 -11.21
CA CYS A 78 11.35 15.39 -10.23
C CYS A 78 12.76 15.87 -9.88
N PHE A 79 13.03 16.03 -8.59
CA PHE A 79 14.34 16.47 -8.10
C PHE A 79 15.50 15.55 -8.54
N LEU A 80 15.25 14.25 -8.65
CA LEU A 80 16.29 13.26 -8.97
C LEU A 80 16.64 13.22 -10.46
N CYS A 81 15.65 13.30 -11.36
CA CYS A 81 15.89 13.15 -12.80
C CYS A 81 15.78 14.45 -13.58
N ASN A 82 15.16 15.49 -13.00
CA ASN A 82 14.87 16.80 -13.59
C ASN A 82 14.16 16.78 -14.96
N LYS A 83 13.55 15.66 -15.34
CA LYS A 83 12.95 15.43 -16.68
C LYS A 83 11.43 15.36 -16.66
N ILE A 84 10.87 14.55 -15.77
CA ILE A 84 9.44 14.23 -15.72
C ILE A 84 8.81 14.91 -14.50
N ARG A 85 7.49 15.14 -14.55
CA ARG A 85 6.73 15.64 -13.41
C ARG A 85 6.95 14.77 -12.16
N GLU A 86 7.27 15.38 -11.03
CA GLU A 86 7.38 14.71 -9.76
C GLU A 86 6.01 14.24 -9.28
N THR A 87 5.83 12.93 -9.28
CA THR A 87 4.73 12.26 -8.61
C THR A 87 5.32 11.25 -7.63
N ASN A 88 4.54 10.81 -6.65
CA ASN A 88 5.01 9.77 -5.73
C ASN A 88 5.40 8.48 -6.50
N ASN A 89 4.61 8.08 -7.49
CA ASN A 89 4.92 6.89 -8.30
C ASN A 89 6.21 7.09 -9.11
N HIS A 90 6.39 8.28 -9.71
CA HIS A 90 7.64 8.57 -10.41
C HIS A 90 8.84 8.56 -9.46
N LEU A 91 8.79 9.29 -8.35
CA LEU A 91 9.89 9.39 -7.40
C LEU A 91 10.34 8.02 -6.86
N PHE A 92 9.40 7.14 -6.50
CA PHE A 92 9.72 5.86 -5.84
C PHE A 92 9.80 4.64 -6.76
N LEU A 93 9.27 4.70 -7.99
CA LEU A 93 9.27 3.56 -8.92
C LEU A 93 9.90 3.90 -10.27
N HIS A 94 9.40 4.95 -10.93
CA HIS A 94 9.64 5.16 -12.36
C HIS A 94 10.77 6.15 -12.68
N CYS A 95 11.34 6.80 -11.67
CA CYS A 95 12.46 7.71 -11.84
C CYS A 95 13.70 6.92 -12.26
N LYS A 96 14.42 7.42 -13.28
CA LYS A 96 15.64 6.78 -13.79
C LYS A 96 16.67 6.51 -12.69
N PHE A 97 16.82 7.42 -11.72
CA PHE A 97 17.70 7.22 -10.58
C PHE A 97 17.20 6.06 -9.68
N THR A 98 15.92 6.11 -9.32
CA THR A 98 15.28 5.10 -8.47
C THR A 98 15.28 3.71 -9.10
N ILE A 99 15.06 3.60 -10.41
CA ILE A 99 15.18 2.35 -11.16
C ILE A 99 16.59 1.76 -11.02
N GLN A 100 17.64 2.57 -11.06
CA GLN A 100 19.01 2.09 -10.89
C GLN A 100 19.25 1.54 -9.48
N VAL A 101 18.74 2.23 -8.45
CA VAL A 101 18.80 1.74 -7.05
C VAL A 101 18.07 0.41 -6.91
N TRP A 102 16.88 0.29 -7.50
CA TRP A 102 16.12 -0.97 -7.53
C TRP A 102 16.88 -2.08 -8.24
N ASN A 103 17.43 -1.82 -9.42
CA ASN A 103 18.22 -2.79 -10.16
C ASN A 103 19.43 -3.27 -9.36
N MET A 104 20.14 -2.36 -8.69
CA MET A 104 21.24 -2.73 -7.79
C MET A 104 20.76 -3.65 -6.67
N PHE A 105 19.67 -3.30 -6.00
CA PHE A 105 19.08 -4.14 -4.96
C PHE A 105 18.68 -5.53 -5.48
N PHE A 106 18.02 -5.61 -6.63
CA PHE A 106 17.60 -6.87 -7.22
C PHE A 106 18.76 -7.74 -7.69
N SER A 107 19.84 -7.12 -8.19
CA SER A 107 21.08 -7.82 -8.51
C SER A 107 21.72 -8.44 -7.27
N ILE A 108 21.80 -7.69 -6.16
CA ILE A 108 22.35 -8.19 -4.88
C ILE A 108 21.48 -9.31 -4.32
N THR A 109 20.16 -9.16 -4.38
CA THR A 109 19.20 -10.13 -3.82
C THR A 109 18.80 -11.25 -4.78
N LYS A 110 19.42 -11.32 -5.96
CA LYS A 110 19.16 -12.31 -7.04
C LYS A 110 17.65 -12.48 -7.32
N THR A 111 16.93 -11.38 -7.36
CA THR A 111 15.47 -11.38 -7.42
C THR A 111 14.99 -10.94 -8.80
N THR A 112 14.14 -11.74 -9.45
CA THR A 112 13.45 -11.32 -10.68
C THR A 112 12.34 -10.32 -10.34
N TRP A 113 12.44 -9.13 -10.92
CA TRP A 113 11.52 -8.01 -10.68
C TRP A 113 10.94 -7.46 -11.98
N LYS A 114 9.63 -7.27 -12.00
CA LYS A 114 8.92 -6.47 -13.01
C LYS A 114 8.35 -5.26 -12.29
N MET A 115 8.70 -4.06 -12.75
CA MET A 115 8.27 -2.82 -12.09
C MET A 115 6.74 -2.70 -12.15
N PRO A 116 6.05 -2.61 -11.00
CA PRO A 116 4.62 -2.38 -10.96
C PRO A 116 4.30 -0.95 -11.39
N GLU A 117 3.08 -0.76 -11.88
CA GLU A 117 2.59 0.56 -12.29
C GLU A 117 2.40 1.49 -11.09
N HIS A 118 1.97 0.95 -9.94
CA HIS A 118 1.70 1.70 -8.73
C HIS A 118 2.44 1.16 -7.50
N LYS A 119 2.77 2.07 -6.59
CA LYS A 119 3.50 1.75 -5.34
C LYS A 119 2.70 0.88 -4.36
N ALA A 120 1.37 0.85 -4.47
CA ALA A 120 0.55 -0.08 -3.70
C ALA A 120 0.85 -1.53 -4.08
N ASP A 121 1.06 -1.80 -5.38
CA ASP A 121 1.38 -3.12 -5.89
C ASP A 121 2.83 -3.53 -5.58
N LEU A 122 3.75 -2.55 -5.52
CA LEU A 122 5.10 -2.76 -4.97
C LEU A 122 5.02 -3.31 -3.54
N MET A 123 4.21 -2.69 -2.68
CA MET A 123 4.07 -3.09 -1.28
C MET A 123 3.42 -4.47 -1.15
N SER A 124 2.40 -4.78 -1.94
CA SER A 124 1.76 -6.10 -1.92
C SER A 124 2.73 -7.21 -2.36
N CYS A 125 3.56 -6.96 -3.39
CA CYS A 125 4.60 -7.88 -3.84
C CYS A 125 5.67 -8.11 -2.77
N TRP A 126 6.07 -7.06 -2.06
CA TRP A 126 7.08 -7.12 -1.00
C TRP A 126 6.59 -7.88 0.24
N ILE A 127 5.34 -7.64 0.64
CA ILE A 127 4.67 -8.32 1.75
C ILE A 127 4.58 -9.83 1.51
N ARG A 128 4.29 -10.24 0.27
CA ARG A 128 4.27 -11.66 -0.11
C ARG A 128 5.63 -12.32 0.01
N ARG A 129 6.73 -11.56 -0.21
CA ARG A 129 8.10 -12.08 -0.18
C ARG A 129 8.73 -12.06 1.22
N GLY A 130 8.39 -11.07 2.06
CA GLY A 130 8.94 -10.93 3.42
C GLY A 130 8.18 -11.69 4.51
N GLY A 131 7.05 -12.34 4.19
CA GLY A 131 6.11 -12.90 5.15
C GLY A 131 6.14 -14.42 5.33
N SER A 132 7.30 -15.07 5.28
CA SER A 132 7.42 -16.49 5.66
C SER A 132 8.85 -16.88 5.99
N LYS A 133 9.28 -16.67 7.25
CA LYS A 133 10.13 -17.61 8.02
C LYS A 133 9.98 -17.32 9.53
N SER A 134 9.09 -18.06 10.19
CA SER A 134 9.45 -18.85 11.39
C SER A 134 8.28 -19.77 11.75
N GLN A 135 8.34 -21.01 11.28
CA GLN A 135 7.61 -22.12 11.90
C GLN A 135 8.56 -23.32 11.94
N LYS A 136 8.51 -24.04 13.07
CA LYS A 136 9.34 -25.15 13.58
C LYS A 136 10.43 -24.66 14.55
N ASN A 137 10.38 -24.99 15.84
CA ASN A 137 10.09 -26.33 16.38
C ASN A 137 9.07 -26.34 17.53
N GLY A 138 8.10 -27.26 17.42
CA GLY A 138 7.57 -27.99 18.56
C GLY A 138 7.71 -29.48 18.24
N ARG A 139 8.35 -30.24 19.14
CA ARG A 139 8.18 -31.67 19.47
C ARG A 139 9.41 -32.14 20.27
N GLY A 140 9.17 -32.71 21.44
CA GLY A 140 10.15 -33.26 22.38
C GLY A 140 9.81 -32.80 23.78
#